data_AF-A0A2V8L162-F1
#
_entry.id   AF-A0A2V8L162-F1
#
_cell.length_a   1.000
_cell.length_b   1.000
_cell.length_c   1.000
_cell.angle_alpha   90.00
_cell.angle_beta   90.00
_cell.angle_gamma   90.00
#
_symmetry.space_group_name_H-M   'P 1'
#
loop_
_entity.id
_entity.type
_entity.pdbx_description
1 polymer ?
#
loop_
_entity_poly.entity_id
_entity_poly.type
_entity_poly.pdbx_seq_one_letter_code
_entity_poly.pdbx_strand_id
1 'polypeptide(L)'
;SHVSFLHRGDIDTDPLFKGARGNQYNLGDLRPVFEVVDSPGGLYIGARRNAENGNYYWRITQWVMPTFTMIPPRGDHSLHGHFWIPIDDEHCWSWSYEYHPTRPLSSVELAAVRAGQGIHVKHEPGSYRPFANKDNDYLIDRAAQKAGRTFSGVMGFAMQDAAVQESMGPIVDRTRERLVSTDNGIIMMRGRLILALKALTDKGVAPPGVDPVHQRVRSVSIILPPDQPFKTGAGEALIAHPTVAPVSV
;
A
#
# COMPACT_ATOMS: atom_id res chain seq x y z
N SER A 1 3.86 -13.56 2.79
CA SER A 1 3.17 -12.38 2.20
C SER A 1 4.23 -11.37 1.78
N HIS A 2 3.96 -10.51 0.78
CA HIS A 2 4.90 -9.48 0.28
C HIS A 2 5.68 -8.78 1.40
N VAL A 3 4.96 -8.15 2.34
CA VAL A 3 5.55 -7.36 3.43
C VAL A 3 6.50 -8.16 4.31
N SER A 4 6.12 -9.38 4.67
CA SER A 4 6.91 -10.23 5.57
C SER A 4 8.04 -10.99 4.87
N PHE A 5 8.11 -10.91 3.54
CA PHE A 5 9.13 -11.56 2.73
C PHE A 5 10.13 -10.54 2.19
N LEU A 6 9.66 -9.57 1.39
CA LEU A 6 10.50 -8.55 0.77
C LEU A 6 11.10 -7.61 1.82
N HIS A 7 10.28 -7.03 2.68
CA HIS A 7 10.72 -5.99 3.61
C HIS A 7 11.15 -6.50 5.00
N ARG A 8 11.54 -7.78 5.10
CA ARG A 8 11.83 -8.40 6.39
C ARG A 8 12.99 -7.70 7.14
N GLY A 9 13.95 -7.12 6.41
CA GLY A 9 15.06 -6.37 7.02
C GLY A 9 14.69 -4.94 7.45
N ASP A 10 13.68 -4.35 6.81
CA ASP A 10 13.32 -2.93 7.02
C ASP A 10 12.21 -2.73 8.06
N ILE A 11 11.35 -3.73 8.29
CA ILE A 11 10.17 -3.60 9.16
C ILE A 11 10.49 -3.24 10.61
N ASP A 12 11.67 -3.63 11.09
CA ASP A 12 12.12 -3.36 12.46
C ASP A 12 13.12 -2.20 12.54
N THR A 13 13.57 -1.66 11.41
CA THR A 13 14.63 -0.65 11.35
C THR A 13 14.13 0.72 10.84
N ASP A 14 13.15 0.73 9.93
CA ASP A 14 12.61 1.97 9.35
C ASP A 14 11.86 2.81 10.40
N PRO A 15 12.23 4.08 10.61
CA PRO A 15 11.61 4.95 11.60
C PRO A 15 10.09 5.17 11.45
N LEU A 16 9.54 5.04 10.24
CA LEU A 16 8.11 5.25 9.94
C LEU A 16 7.27 3.98 10.15
N PHE A 17 7.90 2.84 10.48
CA PHE A 17 7.24 1.54 10.56
C PHE A 17 7.56 0.76 11.85
N LYS A 18 8.74 0.97 12.42
CA LYS A 18 9.22 0.19 13.58
C LYS A 18 8.35 0.40 14.82
N GLY A 19 8.34 -0.60 15.70
CA GLY A 19 7.72 -0.52 17.03
C GLY A 19 6.18 -0.62 17.06
N ALA A 20 5.51 -0.69 15.91
CA ALA A 20 4.05 -0.87 15.87
C ALA A 20 3.65 -2.30 16.25
N ARG A 21 2.65 -2.46 17.11
CA ARG A 21 2.14 -3.79 17.53
C ARG A 21 1.66 -4.61 16.34
N GLY A 22 1.09 -3.96 15.32
CA GLY A 22 0.75 -4.58 14.03
C GLY A 22 1.86 -5.43 13.40
N ASN A 23 3.14 -5.08 13.64
CA ASN A 23 4.28 -5.82 13.09
C ASN A 23 4.38 -7.24 13.67
N GLN A 24 3.94 -7.45 14.91
CA GLN A 24 3.96 -8.77 15.55
C GLN A 24 3.04 -9.75 14.81
N TYR A 25 1.83 -9.32 14.43
CA TYR A 25 0.92 -10.16 13.64
C TYR A 25 1.46 -10.39 12.22
N ASN A 26 2.07 -9.39 11.59
CA ASN A 26 2.70 -9.54 10.27
C ASN A 26 3.78 -10.64 10.24
N LEU A 27 4.57 -10.74 11.30
CA LEU A 27 5.69 -11.68 11.42
C LEU A 27 5.25 -13.05 12.00
N GLY A 28 4.22 -13.06 12.85
CA GLY A 28 3.65 -14.28 13.44
C GLY A 28 2.80 -15.10 12.48
N ASP A 29 2.22 -14.46 11.45
CA ASP A 29 1.45 -15.14 10.40
C ASP A 29 1.87 -14.67 9.00
N LEU A 30 2.67 -15.51 8.34
CA LEU A 30 3.23 -15.24 7.02
C LEU A 30 2.25 -15.50 5.87
N ARG A 31 1.06 -16.06 6.15
CA ARG A 31 0.06 -16.51 5.17
C ARG A 31 -1.28 -15.79 5.37
N PRO A 32 -1.35 -14.47 5.09
CA PRO A 32 -2.59 -13.73 5.24
C PRO A 32 -3.66 -14.26 4.29
N VAL A 33 -4.90 -14.19 4.75
CA VAL A 33 -6.07 -14.46 3.90
C VAL A 33 -6.63 -13.12 3.44
N PHE A 34 -6.83 -13.00 2.12
CA PHE A 34 -7.39 -11.78 1.53
C PHE A 34 -8.90 -11.92 1.39
N GLU A 35 -9.61 -10.88 1.83
CA GLU A 35 -11.02 -10.66 1.54
C GLU A 35 -11.15 -9.28 0.88
N VAL A 36 -11.83 -9.23 -0.25
CA VAL A 36 -11.94 -8.01 -1.06
C VAL A 36 -13.40 -7.76 -1.36
N VAL A 37 -13.86 -6.56 -1.06
CA VAL A 37 -15.26 -6.17 -1.21
C VAL A 37 -15.36 -4.79 -1.82
N ASP A 38 -16.48 -4.52 -2.49
CA ASP A 38 -16.74 -3.21 -3.08
C ASP A 38 -16.90 -2.11 -2.01
N SER A 39 -16.28 -0.97 -2.30
CA SER A 39 -16.58 0.33 -1.72
C SER A 39 -17.27 1.22 -2.77
N PRO A 40 -17.93 2.32 -2.36
CA PRO A 40 -18.57 3.25 -3.29
C PRO A 40 -17.62 3.76 -4.40
N GLY A 41 -16.38 4.10 -4.03
CA GLY A 41 -15.36 4.62 -4.93
C GLY A 41 -14.40 3.59 -5.53
N GLY A 42 -14.39 2.36 -5.03
CA GLY A 42 -13.38 1.36 -5.40
C GLY A 42 -13.45 0.12 -4.51
N LEU A 43 -12.37 -0.27 -3.84
CA LEU A 43 -12.30 -1.52 -3.10
C LEU A 43 -11.82 -1.30 -1.67
N TYR A 44 -12.41 -2.06 -0.75
CA TYR A 44 -11.78 -2.38 0.52
C TYR A 44 -11.03 -3.71 0.36
N ILE A 45 -9.72 -3.69 0.56
CA ILE A 45 -8.85 -4.87 0.45
C ILE A 45 -8.39 -5.23 1.85
N GLY A 46 -9.05 -6.22 2.45
CA GLY A 46 -8.74 -6.73 3.78
C GLY A 46 -7.70 -7.85 3.72
N ALA A 47 -6.60 -7.69 4.46
CA ALA A 47 -5.61 -8.74 4.70
C ALA A 47 -5.71 -9.21 6.15
N ARG A 48 -6.23 -10.42 6.34
CA ARG A 48 -6.48 -11.06 7.62
C ARG A 48 -5.28 -11.87 8.10
N ARG A 49 -4.95 -11.80 9.39
CA ARG A 49 -4.00 -12.66 10.10
C ARG A 49 -4.55 -13.07 11.45
N ASN A 50 -3.99 -14.13 12.04
CA ASN A 50 -4.32 -14.51 13.41
C ASN A 50 -3.87 -13.44 14.42
N ALA A 51 -4.71 -13.19 15.42
CA ALA A 51 -4.42 -12.32 16.56
C ALA A 51 -4.71 -13.05 17.89
N GLU A 52 -4.53 -12.37 19.02
CA GLU A 52 -4.78 -12.94 20.35
C GLU A 52 -6.24 -13.38 20.55
N ASN A 53 -6.45 -14.28 21.51
CA ASN A 53 -7.78 -14.73 21.95
C ASN A 53 -8.66 -15.31 20.83
N GLY A 54 -8.04 -15.86 19.77
CA GLY A 54 -8.76 -16.41 18.62
C GLY A 54 -9.35 -15.36 17.67
N ASN A 55 -9.03 -14.08 17.88
CA ASN A 55 -9.46 -12.99 17.00
C ASN A 55 -8.59 -12.89 15.76
N TYR A 56 -9.01 -12.02 14.83
CA TYR A 56 -8.26 -11.72 13.62
C TYR A 56 -7.80 -10.27 13.57
N TYR A 57 -6.53 -10.09 13.22
CA TYR A 57 -5.97 -8.79 12.86
C TYR A 57 -6.20 -8.52 11.38
N TRP A 58 -6.87 -7.42 11.09
CA TRP A 58 -7.22 -6.95 9.76
C TRP A 58 -6.44 -5.69 9.41
N ARG A 59 -5.74 -5.72 8.28
CA ARG A 59 -5.24 -4.53 7.59
C ARG A 59 -6.13 -4.27 6.39
N ILE A 60 -6.85 -3.15 6.38
CA ILE A 60 -7.86 -2.82 5.38
C ILE A 60 -7.36 -1.64 4.53
N THR A 61 -6.83 -1.96 3.36
CA THR A 61 -6.35 -1.00 2.37
C THR A 61 -7.53 -0.39 1.64
N GLN A 62 -7.48 0.93 1.40
CA GLN A 62 -8.39 1.61 0.49
C GLN A 62 -7.77 1.63 -0.91
N TRP A 63 -8.53 1.20 -1.92
CA TRP A 63 -8.25 1.56 -3.30
C TRP A 63 -9.44 2.37 -3.82
N VAL A 64 -9.19 3.59 -4.30
CA VAL A 64 -10.22 4.44 -4.91
C VAL A 64 -9.85 4.66 -6.36
N MET A 65 -10.80 4.38 -7.23
CA MET A 65 -10.63 4.53 -8.66
C MET A 65 -10.39 6.00 -9.02
N PRO A 66 -9.56 6.31 -10.03
CA PRO A 66 -8.80 5.36 -10.85
C PRO A 66 -7.43 4.97 -10.28
N THR A 67 -6.85 5.78 -9.40
CA THR A 67 -5.39 5.78 -9.22
C THR A 67 -4.93 5.78 -7.76
N PHE A 68 -5.84 5.84 -6.79
CA PHE A 68 -5.49 6.12 -5.40
C PHE A 68 -5.44 4.86 -4.52
N THR A 69 -4.39 4.74 -3.71
CA THR A 69 -4.28 3.75 -2.64
C THR A 69 -3.97 4.42 -1.31
N MET A 70 -4.54 3.90 -0.22
CA MET A 70 -4.18 4.28 1.15
C MET A 70 -3.78 3.03 1.95
N ILE A 71 -2.55 3.04 2.47
CA ILE A 71 -1.94 1.90 3.14
C ILE A 71 -2.38 1.87 4.62
N PRO A 72 -2.77 0.70 5.16
CA PRO A 72 -3.24 0.59 6.54
C PRO A 72 -2.23 1.10 7.57
N PRO A 73 -2.70 1.83 8.60
CA PRO A 73 -1.85 2.47 9.59
C PRO A 73 -1.03 1.47 10.41
N ARG A 74 -0.01 1.99 11.09
CA ARG A 74 0.83 1.27 12.04
C ARG A 74 1.00 2.11 13.30
N GLY A 75 0.31 1.76 14.39
CA GLY A 75 0.29 2.56 15.61
C GLY A 75 -0.07 4.03 15.36
N ASP A 76 0.70 4.95 15.96
CA ASP A 76 0.59 6.40 15.80
C ASP A 76 1.48 6.96 14.67
N HIS A 77 1.99 6.10 13.78
CA HIS A 77 2.73 6.58 12.60
C HIS A 77 1.80 7.32 11.65
N SER A 78 2.38 8.23 10.87
CA SER A 78 1.65 8.97 9.85
C SER A 78 0.99 8.06 8.80
N LEU A 79 -0.08 8.59 8.21
CA LEU A 79 -0.86 7.96 7.15
C LEU A 79 -0.29 8.30 5.79
N HIS A 80 -0.29 7.31 4.92
CA HIS A 80 0.36 7.41 3.63
C HIS A 80 -0.24 6.47 2.59
N GLY A 81 0.14 6.70 1.34
CA GLY A 81 -0.37 5.98 0.19
C GLY A 81 0.17 6.56 -1.11
N HIS A 82 -0.36 6.09 -2.23
CA HIS A 82 0.10 6.49 -3.56
C HIS A 82 -1.05 6.93 -4.45
N PHE A 83 -0.76 7.87 -5.34
CA PHE A 83 -1.50 8.03 -6.59
C PHE A 83 -0.63 7.55 -7.75
N TRP A 84 -1.20 6.71 -8.60
CA TRP A 84 -0.56 6.21 -9.82
C TRP A 84 -1.07 6.98 -11.03
N ILE A 85 -0.41 8.08 -11.40
CA ILE A 85 -0.90 9.00 -12.42
C ILE A 85 -0.27 8.66 -13.77
N PRO A 86 -1.04 8.19 -14.77
CA PRO A 86 -0.51 7.92 -16.10
C PRO A 86 0.08 9.17 -16.74
N ILE A 87 1.24 9.03 -17.41
CA ILE A 87 1.85 10.07 -18.24
C ILE A 87 1.62 9.70 -19.71
N ASP A 88 1.99 8.47 -20.06
CA ASP A 88 1.82 7.84 -21.36
C ASP A 88 1.64 6.31 -21.19
N ASP A 89 1.70 5.55 -22.29
CA ASP A 89 1.47 4.11 -22.29
C ASP A 89 2.54 3.30 -21.55
N GLU A 90 3.74 3.87 -21.36
CA GLU A 90 4.90 3.20 -20.76
C GLU A 90 5.34 3.82 -19.43
N HIS A 91 4.77 4.97 -19.05
CA HIS A 91 5.18 5.74 -17.87
C HIS A 91 4.00 6.22 -17.04
N CYS A 92 4.17 6.16 -15.72
CA CYS A 92 3.30 6.81 -14.76
C CYS A 92 4.11 7.45 -13.65
N TRP A 93 3.56 8.48 -13.02
CA TRP A 93 4.08 8.97 -11.76
C TRP A 93 3.54 8.14 -10.60
N SER A 94 4.42 7.83 -9.63
CA SER A 94 4.01 7.45 -8.29
C SER A 94 4.09 8.67 -7.37
N TRP A 95 2.93 9.21 -6.99
CA TRP A 95 2.84 10.35 -6.06
C TRP A 95 2.56 9.82 -4.67
N SER A 96 3.59 9.79 -3.83
CA SER A 96 3.47 9.46 -2.41
C SER A 96 3.05 10.67 -1.60
N TYR A 97 2.15 10.47 -0.63
CA TYR A 97 1.79 11.49 0.35
C TYR A 97 1.98 10.96 1.78
N GLU A 98 2.23 11.87 2.72
CA GLU A 98 2.40 11.56 4.13
C GLU A 98 1.69 12.64 4.96
N TYR A 99 0.83 12.25 5.91
CA TYR A 99 0.18 13.19 6.81
C TYR A 99 -0.25 12.52 8.12
N HIS A 100 -0.47 13.32 9.17
CA HIS A 100 -1.08 12.82 10.40
C HIS A 100 -2.38 13.59 10.69
N PRO A 101 -3.52 12.91 10.96
CA PRO A 101 -4.83 13.59 10.99
C PRO A 101 -5.06 14.45 12.23
N THR A 102 -4.30 14.25 13.31
CA THR A 102 -4.50 14.91 14.61
C THR A 102 -3.34 15.81 15.06
N ARG A 103 -2.21 15.80 14.34
CA ARG A 103 -1.01 16.59 14.68
C ARG A 103 -0.17 16.88 13.44
N PRO A 104 0.69 17.90 13.45
CA PRO A 104 1.74 18.03 12.46
C PRO A 104 2.70 16.84 12.46
N LEU A 105 3.36 16.60 11.33
CA LEU A 105 4.50 15.69 11.27
C LEU A 105 5.64 16.26 12.12
N SER A 106 6.24 15.40 12.94
CA SER A 106 7.41 15.72 13.75
C SER A 106 8.64 15.97 12.87
N SER A 107 9.67 16.60 13.46
CA SER A 107 10.95 16.81 12.78
C SER A 107 11.62 15.50 12.37
N VAL A 108 11.42 14.43 13.14
CA VAL A 108 11.96 13.09 12.85
C VAL A 108 11.24 12.46 11.66
N GLU A 109 9.90 12.51 11.63
CA GLU A 109 9.11 12.00 10.49
C GLU A 109 9.46 12.77 9.21
N LEU A 110 9.52 14.11 9.27
CA LEU A 110 9.91 14.94 8.12
C LEU A 110 11.32 14.65 7.62
N ALA A 111 12.28 14.44 8.53
CA ALA A 111 13.64 14.07 8.17
C ALA A 111 13.69 12.70 7.49
N ALA A 112 12.93 11.72 7.98
CA ALA A 112 12.83 10.39 7.40
C ALA A 112 12.22 10.42 5.99
N VAL A 113 11.12 11.14 5.79
CA VAL A 113 10.49 11.37 4.48
C VAL A 113 11.50 11.97 3.49
N ARG A 114 12.20 13.04 3.88
CA ARG A 114 13.23 13.69 3.04
C ARG A 114 14.43 12.80 2.75
N ALA A 115 14.73 11.86 3.64
CA ALA A 115 15.79 10.87 3.46
C ALA A 115 15.37 9.69 2.58
N GLY A 116 14.11 9.64 2.10
CA GLY A 116 13.59 8.55 1.28
C GLY A 116 13.35 7.27 2.11
N GLN A 117 12.84 7.41 3.33
CA GLN A 117 12.37 6.29 4.16
C GLN A 117 10.88 6.01 3.93
N GLY A 118 10.40 4.86 4.41
CA GLY A 118 9.02 4.43 4.21
C GLY A 118 8.63 4.34 2.74
N ILE A 119 7.52 4.99 2.36
CA ILE A 119 7.02 4.97 0.97
C ILE A 119 7.65 6.03 0.05
N HIS A 120 8.75 6.65 0.49
CA HIS A 120 9.47 7.67 -0.26
C HIS A 120 10.81 7.14 -0.77
N VAL A 121 11.34 7.82 -1.79
CA VAL A 121 12.64 7.52 -2.39
C VAL A 121 13.49 8.78 -2.46
N LYS A 122 14.81 8.63 -2.51
CA LYS A 122 15.70 9.72 -2.90
C LYS A 122 15.61 9.92 -4.40
N HIS A 123 15.65 11.17 -4.84
CA HIS A 123 15.64 11.53 -6.26
C HIS A 123 17.02 11.99 -6.71
N GLU A 124 17.28 11.87 -8.01
CA GLU A 124 18.41 12.54 -8.65
C GLU A 124 18.29 14.08 -8.45
N PRO A 125 19.40 14.80 -8.22
CA PRO A 125 19.35 16.25 -8.03
C PRO A 125 18.67 16.97 -9.20
N GLY A 126 17.68 17.81 -8.91
CA GLY A 126 16.94 18.58 -9.93
C GLY A 126 15.95 17.76 -10.75
N SER A 127 15.67 16.51 -10.37
CA SER A 127 14.78 15.59 -11.07
C SER A 127 13.76 14.97 -10.12
N TYR A 128 12.71 14.37 -10.68
CA TYR A 128 11.76 13.50 -9.99
C TYR A 128 12.04 12.02 -10.22
N ARG A 129 13.13 11.71 -10.93
CA ARG A 129 13.58 10.34 -11.13
C ARG A 129 14.23 9.80 -9.85
N PRO A 130 13.88 8.59 -9.40
CA PRO A 130 14.53 7.98 -8.25
C PRO A 130 16.04 7.80 -8.48
N PHE A 131 16.85 8.06 -7.45
CA PHE A 131 18.31 7.97 -7.51
C PHE A 131 18.79 6.52 -7.72
N ALA A 132 18.20 5.57 -7.00
CA ALA A 132 18.30 4.15 -7.32
C ALA A 132 17.21 3.84 -8.36
N ASN A 133 17.57 3.22 -9.48
CA ASN A 133 16.65 2.97 -10.60
C ASN A 133 17.18 1.83 -11.47
N LYS A 134 16.37 1.41 -12.47
CA LYS A 134 16.73 0.32 -13.38
C LYS A 134 18.09 0.48 -14.09
N ASP A 135 18.55 1.70 -14.36
CA ASP A 135 19.80 1.93 -15.09
C ASP A 135 21.05 1.70 -14.24
N ASN A 136 20.91 1.73 -12.91
CA ASN A 136 21.99 1.45 -11.96
C ASN A 136 21.72 0.20 -11.11
N ASP A 137 20.90 -0.73 -11.63
CA ASP A 137 20.50 -1.97 -10.97
C ASP A 137 19.98 -1.72 -9.55
N TYR A 138 19.24 -0.61 -9.37
CA TYR A 138 18.68 -0.15 -8.10
C TYR A 138 19.69 -0.07 -6.94
N LEU A 139 20.98 0.09 -7.27
CA LEU A 139 22.10 0.09 -6.33
C LEU A 139 22.13 -1.16 -5.43
N ILE A 140 21.84 -2.33 -5.99
CA ILE A 140 21.80 -3.60 -5.25
C ILE A 140 23.12 -3.85 -4.49
N ASP A 141 23.04 -3.97 -3.17
CA ASP A 141 24.12 -4.41 -2.31
C ASP A 141 24.04 -5.94 -2.10
N ARG A 142 24.83 -6.68 -2.90
CA ARG A 142 24.93 -8.15 -2.80
C ARG A 142 25.55 -8.62 -1.49
N ALA A 143 26.39 -7.82 -0.84
CA ALA A 143 26.97 -8.17 0.45
C ALA A 143 25.91 -8.04 1.57
N ALA A 144 25.09 -6.99 1.54
CA ALA A 144 23.93 -6.86 2.43
C ALA A 144 22.91 -7.98 2.22
N GLN A 145 22.63 -8.32 0.95
CA GLN A 145 21.75 -9.43 0.61
C GLN A 145 22.27 -10.76 1.18
N LYS A 146 23.54 -11.09 0.92
CA LYS A 146 24.17 -12.32 1.42
C LYS A 146 24.23 -12.37 2.95
N ALA A 147 24.40 -11.22 3.59
CA ALA A 147 24.39 -11.10 5.06
C ALA A 147 22.98 -11.12 5.66
N GLY A 148 21.91 -11.15 4.85
CA GLY A 148 20.52 -11.14 5.32
C GLY A 148 20.06 -9.79 5.89
N ARG A 149 20.79 -8.70 5.62
CA ARG A 149 20.41 -7.33 6.06
C ARG A 149 19.27 -6.76 5.22
N THR A 150 19.22 -7.13 3.94
CA THR A 150 18.11 -6.85 3.02
C THR A 150 17.76 -8.13 2.27
N PHE A 151 16.50 -8.28 1.83
CA PHE A 151 16.08 -9.49 1.12
C PHE A 151 16.61 -9.53 -0.32
N SER A 152 16.46 -8.42 -1.05
CA SER A 152 16.84 -8.31 -2.48
C SER A 152 18.19 -7.63 -2.72
N GLY A 153 18.81 -7.06 -1.67
CA GLY A 153 19.97 -6.18 -1.82
C GLY A 153 19.60 -4.72 -2.10
N VAL A 154 18.34 -4.43 -2.45
CA VAL A 154 17.82 -3.07 -2.63
C VAL A 154 17.45 -2.48 -1.28
N MET A 155 17.82 -1.22 -1.04
CA MET A 155 17.60 -0.53 0.24
C MET A 155 16.27 0.24 0.25
N GLY A 156 15.52 0.14 1.35
CA GLY A 156 14.30 0.91 1.60
C GLY A 156 13.04 0.26 1.01
N PHE A 157 11.90 0.50 1.66
CA PHE A 157 10.61 -0.09 1.27
C PHE A 157 10.19 0.30 -0.14
N ALA A 158 10.09 1.60 -0.42
CA ALA A 158 9.60 2.10 -1.69
C ALA A 158 10.44 1.65 -2.88
N MET A 159 11.77 1.61 -2.73
CA MET A 159 12.65 1.21 -3.83
C MET A 159 12.63 -0.29 -4.08
N GLN A 160 12.46 -1.11 -3.03
CA GLN A 160 12.23 -2.54 -3.20
C GLN A 160 10.94 -2.81 -3.98
N ASP A 161 9.86 -2.08 -3.68
CA ASP A 161 8.59 -2.18 -4.41
C ASP A 161 8.75 -1.72 -5.87
N ALA A 162 9.37 -0.56 -6.09
CA ALA A 162 9.64 -0.03 -7.43
C ALA A 162 10.47 -1.02 -8.26
N ALA A 163 11.54 -1.59 -7.70
CA ALA A 163 12.40 -2.52 -8.40
C ALA A 163 11.65 -3.78 -8.87
N VAL A 164 10.79 -4.35 -8.02
CA VAL A 164 9.96 -5.51 -8.40
C VAL A 164 8.94 -5.11 -9.44
N GLN A 165 8.28 -3.96 -9.29
CA GLN A 165 7.28 -3.48 -10.23
C GLN A 165 7.86 -3.20 -11.62
N GLU A 166 8.95 -2.45 -11.69
CA GLU A 166 9.63 -2.07 -12.94
C GLU A 166 10.26 -3.29 -13.64
N SER A 167 10.69 -4.31 -12.88
CA SER A 167 11.27 -5.53 -13.46
C SER A 167 10.32 -6.35 -14.34
N MET A 168 9.00 -6.13 -14.22
CA MET A 168 8.02 -6.77 -15.10
C MET A 168 7.97 -6.15 -16.50
N GLY A 169 8.67 -5.03 -16.72
CA GLY A 169 8.68 -4.26 -17.96
C GLY A 169 7.59 -3.18 -18.01
N PRO A 170 7.67 -2.25 -18.98
CA PRO A 170 6.71 -1.14 -19.10
C PRO A 170 5.25 -1.63 -19.30
N ILE A 171 5.09 -2.68 -20.12
CA ILE A 171 3.80 -3.34 -20.35
C ILE A 171 3.98 -4.85 -20.14
N VAL A 172 3.31 -5.38 -19.14
CA VAL A 172 3.38 -6.82 -18.79
C VAL A 172 2.53 -7.66 -19.74
N ASP A 173 3.11 -8.70 -20.34
CA ASP A 173 2.33 -9.73 -21.04
C ASP A 173 1.54 -10.58 -20.04
N ARG A 174 0.23 -10.31 -19.99
CA ARG A 174 -0.69 -10.97 -19.06
C ARG A 174 -1.24 -12.29 -19.58
N THR A 175 -0.97 -12.71 -20.82
CA THR A 175 -1.47 -14.01 -21.33
C THR A 175 -0.85 -15.20 -20.61
N ARG A 176 0.28 -14.97 -19.93
CA ARG A 176 1.04 -15.97 -19.16
C ARG A 176 0.81 -15.89 -17.65
N GLU A 177 -0.04 -14.96 -17.18
CA GLU A 177 -0.24 -14.75 -15.74
C GLU A 177 -0.96 -15.94 -15.09
N ARG A 178 -0.49 -16.36 -13.91
CA ARG A 178 -1.10 -17.45 -13.11
C ARG A 178 -1.42 -16.92 -11.73
N LEU A 179 -2.59 -16.32 -11.61
CA LEU A 179 -3.06 -15.68 -10.38
C LEU A 179 -3.51 -16.73 -9.35
N VAL A 180 -3.30 -16.42 -8.08
CA VAL A 180 -3.71 -17.24 -6.93
C VAL A 180 -4.67 -16.47 -6.03
N SER A 181 -5.16 -17.09 -4.95
CA SER A 181 -6.18 -16.49 -4.08
C SER A 181 -5.78 -15.15 -3.45
N THR A 182 -4.49 -14.91 -3.20
CA THR A 182 -3.99 -13.62 -2.69
C THR A 182 -4.05 -12.49 -3.72
N ASP A 183 -4.26 -12.81 -5.00
CA ASP A 183 -4.36 -11.83 -6.09
C ASP A 183 -5.80 -11.34 -6.31
N ASN A 184 -6.75 -11.71 -5.44
CA ASN A 184 -8.15 -11.30 -5.60
C ASN A 184 -8.32 -9.77 -5.69
N GLY A 185 -7.48 -9.01 -4.98
CA GLY A 185 -7.47 -7.55 -5.05
C GLY A 185 -7.20 -7.02 -6.45
N ILE A 186 -6.15 -7.52 -7.13
CA ILE A 186 -5.82 -7.07 -8.47
C ILE A 186 -6.82 -7.58 -9.51
N ILE A 187 -7.36 -8.79 -9.33
CA ILE A 187 -8.42 -9.35 -10.18
C ILE A 187 -9.65 -8.44 -10.17
N MET A 188 -10.17 -8.13 -8.98
CA MET A 188 -11.35 -7.28 -8.83
C MET A 188 -11.08 -5.86 -9.31
N MET A 189 -9.93 -5.27 -8.98
CA MET A 189 -9.54 -3.93 -9.42
C MET A 189 -9.55 -3.82 -10.96
N ARG A 190 -8.92 -4.77 -11.65
CA ARG A 190 -8.87 -4.82 -13.12
C ARG A 190 -10.27 -4.96 -13.72
N GLY A 191 -11.09 -5.84 -13.14
CA GLY A 191 -12.49 -5.99 -13.54
C GLY A 191 -13.28 -4.68 -13.42
N ARG A 192 -13.15 -3.96 -12.28
CA ARG A 192 -13.83 -2.67 -12.07
C ARG A 192 -13.36 -1.61 -13.05
N LEU A 193 -12.06 -1.51 -13.31
CA LEU A 193 -11.51 -0.56 -14.31
C LEU A 193 -12.06 -0.82 -15.71
N ILE A 194 -12.11 -2.09 -16.16
CA ILE A 194 -12.65 -2.46 -17.47
C ILE A 194 -14.14 -2.10 -17.57
N LEU A 195 -14.92 -2.39 -16.52
CA LEU A 195 -16.35 -2.04 -16.48
C LEU A 195 -16.58 -0.54 -16.51
N ALA A 196 -15.79 0.23 -15.75
CA ALA A 196 -15.87 1.68 -15.73
C ALA A 196 -15.49 2.29 -17.09
N LEU A 197 -14.45 1.78 -17.74
CA LEU A 197 -14.05 2.21 -19.08
C LEU A 197 -15.16 1.96 -20.12
N LYS A 198 -15.79 0.77 -20.09
CA LYS A 198 -16.93 0.47 -20.96
C LYS A 198 -18.11 1.40 -20.70
N ALA A 199 -18.46 1.63 -19.42
CA ALA A 199 -19.54 2.54 -19.06
C ALA A 199 -19.28 3.99 -19.53
N LEU A 200 -18.04 4.45 -19.42
CA LEU A 200 -17.63 5.75 -19.93
C LEU A 200 -17.74 5.83 -21.46
N THR A 201 -17.19 4.83 -22.16
CA THR A 201 -17.13 4.82 -23.63
C THR A 201 -18.52 4.65 -24.26
N ASP A 202 -19.31 3.72 -23.75
CA ASP A 202 -20.59 3.34 -24.36
C ASP A 202 -21.74 4.26 -23.95
N LYS A 203 -21.67 4.85 -22.73
CA LYS A 203 -22.79 5.55 -22.10
C LYS A 203 -22.44 6.93 -21.55
N GLY A 204 -21.19 7.37 -21.62
CA GLY A 204 -20.74 8.64 -21.04
C GLY A 204 -20.79 8.68 -19.50
N VAL A 205 -20.86 7.53 -18.84
CA VAL A 205 -20.94 7.47 -17.37
C VAL A 205 -19.54 7.55 -16.77
N ALA A 206 -19.29 8.58 -15.97
CA ALA A 206 -18.00 8.76 -15.30
C ALA A 206 -17.66 7.57 -14.36
N PRO A 207 -16.38 7.20 -14.23
CA PRO A 207 -15.97 6.15 -13.30
C PRO A 207 -16.32 6.52 -11.84
N PRO A 208 -16.58 5.53 -10.97
CA PRO A 208 -16.59 5.75 -9.53
C PRO A 208 -15.28 6.36 -9.02
N GLY A 209 -15.27 6.91 -7.81
CA GLY A 209 -14.05 7.48 -7.20
C GLY A 209 -13.70 8.92 -7.62
N VAL A 210 -14.31 9.45 -8.69
CA VAL A 210 -14.12 10.85 -9.11
C VAL A 210 -14.97 11.85 -8.32
N ASP A 211 -16.05 11.40 -7.69
CA ASP A 211 -16.82 12.19 -6.74
C ASP A 211 -16.02 12.36 -5.42
N PRO A 212 -15.82 13.59 -4.92
CA PRO A 212 -15.15 13.83 -3.64
C PRO A 212 -15.67 13.01 -2.46
N VAL A 213 -16.96 12.65 -2.44
CA VAL A 213 -17.53 11.80 -1.36
C VAL A 213 -16.86 10.43 -1.32
N HIS A 214 -16.45 9.90 -2.48
CA HIS A 214 -15.76 8.61 -2.60
C HIS A 214 -14.31 8.67 -2.13
N GLN A 215 -13.74 9.86 -2.00
CA GLN A 215 -12.36 10.08 -1.57
C GLN A 215 -12.27 10.35 -0.06
N ARG A 216 -13.41 10.49 0.63
CA ARG A 216 -13.50 10.63 2.09
C ARG A 216 -13.33 9.28 2.80
N VAL A 217 -12.24 8.60 2.51
CA VAL A 217 -11.96 7.24 3.00
C VAL A 217 -10.77 7.22 3.95
N ARG A 218 -10.69 6.17 4.77
CA ARG A 218 -9.58 5.90 5.67
C ARG A 218 -9.24 4.41 5.67
N SER A 219 -7.96 4.08 5.60
CA SER A 219 -7.49 2.71 5.81
C SER A 219 -7.42 2.37 7.30
N VAL A 220 -7.59 1.10 7.65
CA VAL A 220 -7.75 0.68 9.05
C VAL A 220 -6.86 -0.51 9.37
N SER A 221 -6.31 -0.52 10.58
CA SER A 221 -5.67 -1.69 11.19
C SER A 221 -6.43 -2.02 12.48
N ILE A 222 -7.15 -3.14 12.54
CA ILE A 222 -8.09 -3.44 13.64
C ILE A 222 -8.09 -4.94 13.99
N ILE A 223 -8.41 -5.27 15.25
CA ILE A 223 -8.69 -6.65 15.67
C ILE A 223 -10.20 -6.84 15.75
N LEU A 224 -10.70 -7.90 15.11
CA LEU A 224 -12.12 -8.25 15.10
C LEU A 224 -12.32 -9.72 15.51
N PRO A 225 -13.45 -10.07 16.15
CA PRO A 225 -13.88 -11.45 16.31
C PRO A 225 -13.96 -12.21 14.97
N PRO A 226 -13.76 -13.54 14.97
CA PRO A 226 -13.66 -14.33 13.75
C PRO A 226 -14.96 -14.41 12.94
N ASP A 227 -16.11 -14.19 13.57
CA ASP A 227 -17.45 -14.19 12.98
C ASP A 227 -17.90 -12.81 12.48
N GLN A 228 -17.10 -11.76 12.72
CA GLN A 228 -17.43 -10.41 12.30
C GLN A 228 -16.83 -10.08 10.91
N PRO A 229 -17.65 -9.82 9.88
CA PRO A 229 -17.15 -9.39 8.58
C PRO A 229 -16.38 -8.06 8.70
N PHE A 230 -15.21 -7.96 8.07
CA PHE A 230 -14.32 -6.82 8.31
C PHE A 230 -14.94 -5.48 7.88
N LYS A 231 -15.73 -5.46 6.81
CA LYS A 231 -16.37 -4.24 6.30
C LYS A 231 -17.33 -3.65 7.32
N THR A 232 -18.17 -4.48 7.94
CA THR A 232 -19.13 -4.03 8.94
C THR A 232 -18.45 -3.81 10.30
N GLY A 233 -17.45 -4.63 10.64
CA GLY A 233 -16.68 -4.46 11.88
C GLY A 233 -15.83 -3.20 11.92
N ALA A 234 -15.26 -2.78 10.79
CA ALA A 234 -14.55 -1.51 10.71
C ALA A 234 -15.51 -0.32 10.62
N GLY A 235 -16.63 -0.44 9.89
CA GLY A 235 -17.70 0.56 9.87
C GLY A 235 -17.21 1.99 9.62
N GLU A 236 -17.56 2.91 10.54
CA GLU A 236 -17.17 4.33 10.49
C GLU A 236 -15.65 4.55 10.49
N ALA A 237 -14.84 3.60 10.97
CA ALA A 237 -13.38 3.73 10.93
C ALA A 237 -12.82 3.80 9.50
N LEU A 238 -13.60 3.32 8.50
CA LEU A 238 -13.25 3.39 7.09
C LEU A 238 -13.52 4.78 6.46
N ILE A 239 -14.13 5.69 7.21
CA ILE A 239 -14.48 7.04 6.77
C ILE A 239 -13.49 8.04 7.38
N ALA A 240 -12.98 8.95 6.55
CA ALA A 240 -12.12 10.01 7.06
C ALA A 240 -12.95 11.10 7.75
N HIS A 241 -12.60 11.38 9.00
CA HIS A 241 -13.08 12.55 9.75
C HIS A 241 -11.90 13.48 10.08
N PRO A 242 -12.07 14.81 9.95
CA PRO A 242 -11.09 15.78 10.40
C PRO A 242 -10.76 15.54 11.88
N THR A 243 -9.48 15.66 12.26
CA THR A 243 -9.01 15.58 13.66
C THR A 243 -9.31 14.29 14.42
N VAL A 244 -9.77 13.24 13.73
CA VAL A 244 -9.94 11.91 14.30
C VAL A 244 -8.71 11.06 13.99
N ALA A 245 -8.15 10.38 14.98
CA ALA A 245 -7.03 9.46 14.80
C ALA A 245 -7.44 8.26 13.93
N PRO A 246 -6.51 7.62 13.19
CA PRO A 246 -6.82 6.39 12.51
C PRO A 246 -6.99 5.25 13.52
N VAL A 247 -7.89 4.31 13.23
CA VAL A 247 -7.95 3.06 14.00
C VAL A 247 -6.75 2.22 13.60
N SER A 248 -5.84 2.04 14.55
CA SER A 248 -4.68 1.16 14.45
C SER A 248 -4.51 0.31 15.70
N VAL A 249 -3.90 -0.86 15.50
CA VAL A 249 -3.34 -1.71 16.55
C VAL A 249 -1.87 -1.35 16.76
#